data_AF-A0A820J2I0-F1
#
_entry.id   AF-A0A820J2I0-F1
#
_cell.length_a   1.000
_cell.length_b   1.000
_cell.length_c   1.000
_cell.angle_alpha   90.00
_cell.angle_beta   90.00
_cell.angle_gamma   90.00
#
_symmetry.space_group_name_H-M   'P 1'
#
loop_
_entity.id
_entity.type
_entity.pdbx_description
1 polymer ?
#
loop_
_entity_poly.entity_id
_entity_poly.type
_entity_poly.pdbx_seq_one_letter_code
_entity_poly.pdbx_strand_id
1 'polypeptide(L)'
;MIQAYDFALEKIGMDVYSYTIWNDYVNFLRSLQIDGNQIIAAVRKIYHKGIATPMIGVEVFWKDYCKYEMTVNPKAGKSIIESRSRDFYNTKRVAKELETLTRSIDRNSLCIPLTSLQSTDVIKQLSAWRKLIAWERSNPLKTEDTLLIIRRVILTYEQCLLCFGYHTDI
;
A
#
# COMPACT_ATOMS: atom_id res chain seq x y z
N MET A 1 -16.74 11.51 -7.20
CA MET A 1 -16.39 10.32 -6.39
C MET A 1 -15.29 9.48 -7.01
N ILE A 2 -15.40 8.99 -8.26
CA ILE A 2 -14.30 8.23 -8.93
C ILE A 2 -12.97 8.99 -8.88
N GLN A 3 -12.95 10.25 -9.33
CA GLN A 3 -11.75 11.10 -9.29
C GLN A 3 -11.18 11.30 -7.88
N ALA A 4 -12.02 11.29 -6.84
CA ALA A 4 -11.57 11.45 -5.46
C ALA A 4 -10.86 10.18 -4.96
N TYR A 5 -11.40 8.99 -5.28
CA TYR A 5 -10.71 7.74 -4.99
C TYR A 5 -9.41 7.60 -5.77
N ASP A 6 -9.41 7.95 -7.06
CA ASP A 6 -8.19 7.91 -7.87
C ASP A 6 -7.12 8.85 -7.30
N PHE A 7 -7.49 10.06 -6.90
CA PHE A 7 -6.59 11.02 -6.26
C PHE A 7 -6.07 10.52 -4.92
N ALA A 8 -6.94 9.95 -4.08
CA ALA A 8 -6.54 9.39 -2.78
C ALA A 8 -5.55 8.23 -2.96
N LEU A 9 -5.81 7.33 -3.91
CA LEU A 9 -4.92 6.21 -4.21
C LEU A 9 -3.59 6.65 -4.81
N GLU A 10 -3.57 7.75 -5.59
CA GLU A 10 -2.33 8.31 -6.10
C GLU A 10 -1.41 8.81 -4.97
N LYS A 11 -1.99 9.40 -3.93
CA LYS A 11 -1.24 9.99 -2.81
C LYS A 11 -0.92 9.00 -1.70
N ILE A 12 -1.91 8.24 -1.24
CA ILE A 12 -1.80 7.39 -0.04
C ILE A 12 -2.08 5.91 -0.33
N GLY A 13 -2.34 5.54 -1.59
CA GLY A 13 -2.67 4.16 -1.95
C GLY A 13 -1.54 3.15 -1.74
N MET A 14 -0.30 3.61 -1.59
CA MET A 14 0.86 2.76 -1.24
C MET A 14 1.10 2.64 0.27
N ASP A 15 0.31 3.33 1.11
CA ASP A 15 0.44 3.21 2.56
C ASP A 15 0.11 1.79 3.02
N VAL A 16 0.81 1.33 4.05
CA VAL A 16 0.64 -0.02 4.61
C VAL A 16 -0.79 -0.25 5.14
N TYR A 17 -1.50 0.80 5.58
CA TYR A 17 -2.89 0.73 6.07
C TYR A 17 -3.93 1.19 5.03
N SER A 18 -3.56 1.29 3.75
CA SER A 18 -4.45 1.79 2.68
C SER A 18 -5.58 0.84 2.26
N TYR A 19 -5.65 -0.39 2.82
CA TYR A 19 -6.60 -1.43 2.43
C TYR A 19 -8.06 -0.97 2.37
N THR A 20 -8.50 -0.18 3.35
CA THR A 20 -9.89 0.30 3.42
C THR A 20 -10.24 1.15 2.20
N ILE A 21 -9.33 2.03 1.75
CA ILE A 21 -9.54 2.87 0.56
C ILE A 21 -9.70 2.02 -0.70
N TRP A 22 -8.87 0.98 -0.85
CA TRP A 22 -8.97 0.04 -1.96
C TRP A 22 -10.29 -0.73 -1.95
N ASN A 23 -10.68 -1.26 -0.79
CA ASN A 23 -11.90 -2.03 -0.62
C ASN A 23 -13.15 -1.17 -0.86
N ASP A 24 -13.18 0.04 -0.30
CA ASP A 24 -14.29 0.97 -0.46
C ASP A 24 -14.43 1.44 -1.91
N TYR A 25 -13.31 1.65 -2.61
CA TYR A 25 -13.35 2.00 -4.03
C TYR A 25 -13.92 0.86 -4.88
N VAL A 26 -13.52 -0.39 -4.62
CA VAL A 26 -14.11 -1.55 -5.30
C VAL A 26 -15.61 -1.64 -5.05
N ASN A 27 -16.05 -1.48 -3.79
CA ASN A 27 -17.46 -1.54 -3.43
C ASN A 27 -18.27 -0.40 -4.08
N PHE A 28 -17.68 0.80 -4.13
CA PHE A 28 -18.26 1.94 -4.83
C PHE A 28 -18.38 1.68 -6.34
N LEU A 29 -17.35 1.14 -7.00
CA LEU A 29 -17.45 0.83 -8.44
C LEU A 29 -18.51 -0.23 -8.73
N ARG A 30 -18.68 -1.21 -7.83
CA ARG A 30 -19.70 -2.26 -7.96
C ARG A 30 -21.12 -1.75 -7.73
N SER A 31 -21.31 -0.63 -7.03
CA SER A 31 -22.64 -0.05 -6.78
C SER A 31 -23.11 0.90 -7.89
N LEU A 32 -22.22 1.26 -8.83
CA LEU A 32 -22.59 2.07 -9.98
C LEU A 32 -23.52 1.32 -10.94
N GLN A 33 -24.55 2.00 -11.45
CA GLN A 33 -25.46 1.47 -12.47
C GLN A 33 -24.96 1.84 -13.88
N ILE A 34 -23.84 1.23 -14.28
CA ILE A 34 -23.20 1.39 -15.60
C ILE A 34 -23.23 0.03 -16.33
N ASP A 35 -22.99 0.03 -17.65
CA ASP A 35 -22.82 -1.18 -18.44
C ASP A 35 -21.91 -2.21 -17.76
N GLY A 36 -22.39 -3.44 -17.63
CA GLY A 36 -21.73 -4.50 -16.87
C GLY A 36 -20.28 -4.75 -17.30
N ASN A 37 -19.99 -4.71 -18.61
CA ASN A 37 -18.63 -4.91 -19.13
C ASN A 37 -17.68 -3.76 -18.73
N GLN A 38 -18.16 -2.52 -18.68
CA GLN A 38 -17.34 -1.38 -18.27
C GLN A 38 -17.04 -1.43 -16.77
N ILE A 39 -18.03 -1.80 -15.95
CA ILE A 39 -17.84 -2.00 -14.51
C ILE A 39 -16.82 -3.11 -14.26
N ILE A 40 -16.94 -4.24 -14.97
CA ILE A 40 -16.00 -5.36 -14.84
C ILE A 40 -14.57 -4.91 -15.13
N ALA A 41 -14.35 -4.17 -16.22
CA ALA A 41 -13.03 -3.66 -16.57
C ALA A 41 -12.49 -2.68 -15.51
N ALA A 42 -13.33 -1.77 -15.00
CA ALA A 42 -12.95 -0.81 -13.96
C ALA A 42 -12.59 -1.49 -12.64
N VAL A 43 -13.44 -2.39 -12.14
CA VAL A 43 -13.21 -3.14 -10.90
C VAL A 43 -11.95 -3.99 -11.00
N ARG A 44 -11.76 -4.69 -12.13
CA ARG A 44 -10.55 -5.49 -12.39
C ARG A 44 -9.29 -4.64 -12.35
N LYS A 45 -9.31 -3.44 -12.95
CA LYS A 45 -8.18 -2.50 -12.93
C LYS A 45 -7.80 -2.12 -11.50
N ILE A 46 -8.77 -1.85 -10.63
CA ILE A 46 -8.50 -1.51 -9.23
C ILE A 46 -7.97 -2.71 -8.45
N TYR A 47 -8.56 -3.90 -8.63
CA TYR A 47 -8.03 -5.11 -8.03
C TYR A 47 -6.57 -5.36 -8.42
N HIS A 48 -6.24 -5.28 -9.72
CA HIS A 48 -4.89 -5.52 -10.22
C HIS A 48 -3.86 -4.56 -9.61
N LYS A 49 -4.24 -3.28 -9.43
CA LYS A 49 -3.37 -2.31 -8.74
C LYS A 49 -3.21 -2.62 -7.25
N GLY A 50 -4.31 -2.92 -6.55
CA GLY A 50 -4.27 -3.17 -5.11
C GLY A 50 -3.52 -4.45 -4.74
N ILE A 51 -3.67 -5.54 -5.52
CA ILE A 51 -2.95 -6.82 -5.25
C ILE A 51 -1.43 -6.73 -5.50
N ALA A 52 -0.99 -5.74 -6.28
CA ALA A 52 0.41 -5.44 -6.53
C ALA A 52 1.00 -4.45 -5.51
N THR A 53 0.18 -3.96 -4.57
CA THR A 53 0.58 -2.99 -3.55
C THR A 53 0.77 -3.69 -2.20
N PRO A 54 1.98 -3.66 -1.61
CA PRO A 54 2.21 -4.18 -0.26
C PRO A 54 1.40 -3.41 0.80
N MET A 55 0.35 -4.04 1.33
CA MET A 55 -0.50 -3.48 2.39
C MET A 55 -1.00 -4.56 3.34
N ILE A 56 -1.31 -4.18 4.57
CA ILE A 56 -1.99 -5.04 5.54
C ILE A 56 -3.39 -5.32 5.02
N GLY A 57 -3.75 -6.59 4.91
CA GLY A 57 -5.03 -7.02 4.32
C GLY A 57 -4.97 -7.37 2.83
N VAL A 58 -3.80 -7.31 2.17
CA VAL A 58 -3.65 -7.74 0.77
C VAL A 58 -4.10 -9.19 0.53
N GLU A 59 -3.97 -10.08 1.53
CA GLU A 59 -4.46 -11.45 1.45
C GLU A 59 -5.98 -11.56 1.39
N VAL A 60 -6.68 -10.69 2.14
CA VAL A 60 -8.14 -10.60 2.10
C VAL A 60 -8.56 -10.05 0.75
N PHE A 61 -7.91 -8.98 0.31
CA PHE A 61 -8.17 -8.35 -0.99
C PHE A 61 -8.00 -9.32 -2.17
N TRP A 62 -6.96 -10.16 -2.14
CA TRP A 62 -6.74 -11.22 -3.13
C TRP A 62 -7.84 -12.29 -3.12
N LYS A 63 -8.28 -12.73 -1.94
CA LYS A 63 -9.38 -13.70 -1.83
C LYS A 63 -10.67 -13.16 -2.44
N ASP A 64 -10.96 -11.88 -2.21
CA ASP A 64 -12.15 -11.23 -2.75
C ASP A 64 -12.06 -11.04 -4.27
N TYR A 65 -10.89 -10.70 -4.79
CA TYR A 65 -10.61 -10.69 -6.23
C TYR A 65 -10.84 -12.06 -6.88
N CYS A 66 -10.30 -13.13 -6.28
CA CYS A 66 -10.48 -14.49 -6.81
C CYS A 66 -11.97 -14.90 -6.86
N LYS A 67 -12.73 -14.59 -5.80
CA LYS A 67 -14.18 -14.81 -5.79
C LYS A 67 -14.87 -13.99 -6.89
N TYR A 68 -14.50 -12.73 -7.03
CA TYR A 68 -15.06 -11.82 -8.03
C TYR A 68 -14.85 -12.33 -9.46
N GLU A 69 -13.62 -12.71 -9.85
CA GLU A 69 -13.34 -13.21 -11.20
C GLU A 69 -14.09 -14.52 -11.49
N MET A 70 -14.24 -15.39 -10.48
CA MET A 70 -15.05 -16.61 -10.61
C MET A 70 -16.54 -16.31 -10.76
N THR A 71 -17.08 -15.28 -10.12
CA THR A 71 -18.47 -14.85 -10.28
C THR A 71 -18.71 -14.22 -11.66
N VAL A 72 -17.75 -13.44 -12.17
CA VAL A 72 -17.86 -12.78 -13.48
C VAL A 72 -17.77 -13.78 -14.63
N ASN A 73 -16.75 -14.64 -14.63
CA ASN A 73 -16.59 -15.67 -15.66
C ASN A 73 -15.80 -16.87 -15.10
N PRO A 74 -16.47 -17.95 -14.67
CA PRO A 74 -15.78 -19.12 -14.12
C PRO A 74 -14.78 -19.78 -15.08
N LYS A 75 -15.03 -19.71 -16.41
CA LYS A 75 -14.19 -20.36 -17.42
C LYS A 75 -12.87 -19.60 -17.60
N ALA A 76 -12.94 -18.28 -17.77
CA ALA A 76 -11.77 -17.43 -17.96
C ALA A 76 -11.09 -17.04 -16.62
N GLY A 77 -11.85 -16.97 -15.53
CA GLY A 77 -11.41 -16.47 -14.23
C GLY A 77 -10.22 -17.24 -13.67
N LYS A 78 -10.19 -18.58 -13.82
CA LYS A 78 -9.03 -19.40 -13.42
C LYS A 78 -7.73 -18.95 -14.08
N SER A 79 -7.75 -18.77 -15.40
CA SER A 79 -6.55 -18.33 -16.15
C SER A 79 -6.13 -16.91 -15.78
N ILE A 80 -7.09 -16.01 -15.60
CA ILE A 80 -6.85 -14.62 -15.18
C ILE A 80 -6.21 -14.57 -13.78
N ILE A 81 -6.72 -15.35 -12.83
CA ILE A 81 -6.16 -15.45 -11.47
C ILE A 81 -4.74 -16.01 -11.52
N GLU A 82 -4.53 -17.13 -12.23
CA GLU A 82 -3.23 -17.79 -12.38
C GLU A 82 -2.15 -16.82 -12.89
N SER A 83 -2.50 -15.99 -13.88
CA SER A 83 -1.58 -14.99 -14.46
C SER A 83 -1.06 -13.95 -13.47
N ARG A 84 -1.76 -13.74 -12.33
CA ARG A 84 -1.42 -12.76 -11.30
C ARG A 84 -0.91 -13.38 -10.00
N SER A 85 -1.03 -14.70 -9.83
CA SER A 85 -0.63 -15.41 -8.61
C SER A 85 0.82 -15.13 -8.22
N ARG A 86 1.76 -15.16 -9.18
CA ARG A 86 3.18 -14.93 -8.92
C ARG A 86 3.44 -13.55 -8.30
N ASP A 87 2.90 -12.50 -8.90
CA ASP A 87 3.06 -11.12 -8.45
C ASP A 87 2.43 -10.92 -7.06
N PHE A 88 1.26 -11.51 -6.85
CA PHE A 88 0.59 -11.50 -5.55
C PHE A 88 1.44 -12.16 -4.46
N TYR A 89 2.06 -13.32 -4.71
CA TYR A 89 2.89 -13.98 -3.68
C TYR A 89 4.13 -13.17 -3.32
N ASN A 90 4.76 -12.49 -4.28
CA ASN A 90 5.85 -11.56 -3.97
C ASN A 90 5.33 -10.37 -3.13
N THR A 91 4.22 -9.76 -3.55
CA THR A 91 3.60 -8.64 -2.84
C THR A 91 3.21 -9.02 -1.41
N LYS A 92 2.64 -10.21 -1.21
CA LYS A 92 2.28 -10.76 0.10
C LYS A 92 3.50 -10.94 1.01
N ARG A 93 4.63 -11.44 0.47
CA ARG A 93 5.88 -11.55 1.24
C ARG A 93 6.34 -10.17 1.70
N VAL A 94 6.41 -9.21 0.78
CA VAL A 94 6.84 -7.83 1.06
C VAL A 94 5.89 -7.14 2.05
N ALA A 95 4.58 -7.36 1.94
CA ALA A 95 3.59 -6.80 2.86
C ALA A 95 3.80 -7.28 4.31
N LYS A 96 4.17 -8.55 4.51
CA LYS A 96 4.47 -9.08 5.86
C LYS A 96 5.74 -8.51 6.46
N GLU A 97 6.77 -8.33 5.64
CA GLU A 97 8.01 -7.66 6.05
C GLU A 97 7.73 -6.21 6.44
N LEU A 98 6.97 -5.49 5.60
CA LEU A 98 6.55 -4.12 5.83
C LEU A 98 5.74 -3.99 7.13
N GLU A 99 4.73 -4.84 7.35
CA GLU A 99 3.93 -4.85 8.59
C GLU A 99 4.81 -5.02 9.83
N THR A 100 5.82 -5.90 9.75
CA THR A 100 6.73 -6.16 10.87
C THR A 100 7.57 -4.93 11.21
N LEU A 101 8.05 -4.21 10.18
CA LEU A 101 8.83 -2.98 10.35
C LEU A 101 7.98 -1.81 10.86
N THR A 102 6.73 -1.71 10.42
CA THR A 102 5.83 -0.61 10.80
C THR A 102 5.21 -0.81 12.19
N ARG A 103 5.16 -2.05 12.72
CA ARG A 103 4.53 -2.35 14.01
C ARG A 103 5.16 -1.60 15.21
N SER A 104 6.46 -1.32 15.16
CA SER A 104 7.16 -0.60 16.24
C SER A 104 7.12 0.92 16.10
N ILE A 105 6.56 1.43 15.00
CA ILE A 105 6.59 2.85 14.66
C ILE A 105 5.30 3.51 15.16
N ASP A 106 5.45 4.55 15.97
CA ASP A 106 4.33 5.44 16.30
C ASP A 106 4.21 6.52 15.22
N ARG A 107 3.15 6.41 14.42
CA ARG A 107 2.82 7.34 13.33
C ARG A 107 1.97 8.53 13.78
N ASN A 108 1.45 8.50 15.00
CA ASN A 108 0.59 9.55 15.54
C ASN A 108 1.35 10.44 16.53
N SER A 109 2.65 10.21 16.69
CA SER A 109 3.51 11.05 17.51
C SER A 109 3.46 12.49 17.01
N LEU A 110 3.27 13.42 17.94
CA LEU A 110 3.38 14.84 17.64
C LEU A 110 4.81 15.16 17.22
N CYS A 111 4.94 16.03 16.23
CA CYS A 111 6.23 16.57 15.85
C CYS A 111 6.66 17.61 16.88
N ILE A 112 7.64 17.27 17.71
CA ILE A 112 8.15 18.13 18.78
C ILE A 112 9.52 18.69 18.35
N PRO A 113 9.81 19.98 18.58
CA PRO A 113 11.12 20.56 18.30
C PRO A 113 12.25 19.84 19.03
N LEU A 114 13.45 19.84 18.43
CA LEU A 114 14.66 19.30 19.03
C LEU A 114 14.96 20.02 20.35
N THR A 115 14.71 19.37 21.48
CA THR A 115 15.16 19.82 22.80
C THR A 115 16.51 19.19 23.15
N SER A 116 17.26 19.82 24.05
CA SER A 116 18.59 19.34 24.49
C SER A 116 18.57 17.97 25.19
N LEU A 117 17.38 17.46 25.53
CA LEU A 117 17.15 16.15 26.11
C LEU A 117 16.27 15.33 25.15
N GLN A 118 16.89 14.67 24.17
CA GLN A 118 16.16 13.68 23.39
C GLN A 118 15.86 12.48 24.30
N SER A 119 14.56 12.21 24.51
CA SER A 119 14.13 11.01 25.22
C SER A 119 14.68 9.76 24.50
N THR A 120 15.01 8.72 25.27
CA THR A 120 15.44 7.43 24.73
C THR A 120 14.41 6.84 23.77
N ASP A 121 13.13 7.16 23.95
CA ASP A 121 12.05 6.70 23.07
C ASP A 121 12.05 7.41 21.71
N VAL A 122 12.40 8.70 21.66
CA VAL A 122 12.58 9.44 20.39
C VAL A 122 13.69 8.81 19.56
N ILE A 123 14.82 8.48 20.18
CA ILE A 123 15.96 7.84 19.52
C ILE A 123 15.55 6.47 18.97
N LYS A 124 14.79 5.67 19.74
CA LYS A 124 14.27 4.37 19.28
C LYS A 124 13.34 4.55 18.07
N GLN A 125 12.40 5.50 18.11
CA GLN A 125 11.50 5.76 16.99
C GLN A 125 12.24 6.21 15.72
N LEU A 126 13.21 7.13 15.84
CA LEU A 126 14.08 7.52 14.72
C LEU A 126 14.83 6.33 14.13
N SER A 127 15.36 5.44 14.99
CA SER A 127 16.06 4.24 14.52
C SER A 127 15.13 3.30 13.74
N ALA A 128 13.87 3.18 14.16
CA ALA A 128 12.87 2.38 13.46
C ALA A 128 12.49 2.98 12.10
N TRP A 129 12.28 4.30 12.04
CA TRP A 129 12.03 5.01 10.77
C TRP A 129 13.19 4.89 9.79
N ARG A 130 14.43 5.10 10.25
CA ARG A 130 15.63 4.93 9.41
C ARG A 130 15.76 3.51 8.86
N LYS A 131 15.45 2.51 9.69
CA LYS A 131 15.43 1.11 9.27
C LYS A 131 14.38 0.88 8.18
N LEU A 132 13.19 1.46 8.31
CA LEU A 132 12.13 1.36 7.29
C LEU A 132 12.54 2.04 5.97
N ILE A 133 13.10 3.25 6.03
CA ILE A 133 13.60 3.98 4.86
C ILE A 133 14.71 3.17 4.14
N ALA A 134 15.68 2.64 4.89
CA ALA A 134 16.73 1.81 4.33
C ALA A 134 16.18 0.53 3.69
N TRP A 135 15.17 -0.08 4.30
CA TRP A 135 14.50 -1.24 3.74
C TRP A 135 13.76 -0.92 2.44
N GLU A 136 12.99 0.18 2.35
CA GLU A 136 12.35 0.58 1.09
C GLU A 136 13.38 0.88 -0.01
N ARG A 137 14.50 1.53 0.34
CA ARG A 137 15.61 1.79 -0.59
C ARG A 137 16.27 0.51 -1.11
N SER A 138 16.18 -0.60 -0.39
CA SER A 138 16.70 -1.90 -0.82
C SER A 138 15.86 -2.57 -1.92
N ASN A 139 14.75 -1.94 -2.33
CA ASN A 139 13.81 -2.44 -3.33
C ASN A 139 13.32 -3.87 -3.00
N PRO A 140 12.54 -4.03 -1.91
CA PRO A 140 12.11 -5.35 -1.44
C PRO A 140 11.18 -6.06 -2.44
N LEU A 141 10.48 -5.30 -3.28
CA LEU A 141 9.67 -5.79 -4.39
C LEU A 141 10.50 -6.34 -5.55
N LYS A 142 11.78 -5.99 -5.65
CA LYS A 142 12.67 -6.33 -6.77
C LYS A 142 12.06 -5.96 -8.12
N THR A 143 11.40 -4.81 -8.17
CA THR A 143 10.84 -4.26 -9.41
C THR A 143 11.92 -3.52 -10.20
N GLU A 144 11.79 -3.49 -11.52
CA GLU A 144 12.63 -2.65 -12.39
C GLU A 144 12.04 -1.24 -12.56
N ASP A 145 10.79 -1.03 -12.14
CA ASP A 145 10.13 0.27 -12.21
C ASP A 145 10.76 1.24 -11.20
N THR A 146 11.67 2.06 -11.71
CA THR A 146 12.41 3.05 -10.92
C THR A 146 11.48 4.13 -10.36
N LEU A 147 10.42 4.52 -11.07
CA LEU A 147 9.47 5.51 -10.58
C LEU A 147 8.67 4.97 -9.40
N LEU A 148 8.28 3.69 -9.43
CA LEU A 148 7.62 3.04 -8.31
C LEU A 148 8.54 2.98 -7.08
N ILE A 149 9.81 2.61 -7.26
CA ILE A 149 10.79 2.57 -6.15
C ILE A 149 10.92 3.97 -5.52
N ILE A 150 11.16 4.99 -6.34
CA ILE A 150 11.31 6.38 -5.88
C ILE A 150 10.07 6.83 -5.11
N ARG A 151 8.87 6.58 -5.65
CA ARG A 151 7.61 6.97 -5.01
C ARG A 151 7.40 6.31 -3.65
N ARG A 152 7.75 5.03 -3.50
CA ARG A 152 7.67 4.32 -2.21
C ARG A 152 8.62 4.90 -1.16
N VAL A 153 9.85 5.19 -1.58
CA VAL A 153 10.87 5.82 -0.72
C VAL A 153 10.43 7.22 -0.30
N ILE A 154 9.96 8.04 -1.25
CA ILE A 154 9.43 9.40 -0.97
C ILE A 154 8.28 9.32 0.03
N LEU A 155 7.30 8.44 -0.18
CA LEU A 155 6.16 8.30 0.74
C LEU A 155 6.63 7.96 2.17
N THR A 156 7.65 7.12 2.31
CA THR A 156 8.18 6.76 3.63
C THR A 156 8.90 7.95 4.29
N TYR A 157 9.61 8.76 3.52
CA TYR A 157 10.18 10.01 4.01
C TYR A 157 9.09 11.00 4.43
N GLU A 158 8.06 11.21 3.61
CA GLU A 158 6.93 12.08 3.93
C GLU A 158 6.26 11.66 5.23
N GLN A 159 6.02 10.36 5.43
CA GLN A 159 5.45 9.83 6.67
C GLN A 159 6.35 10.03 7.88
N CYS A 160 7.66 9.85 7.71
CA CYS A 160 8.61 10.10 8.79
C CYS A 160 8.63 11.58 9.21
N LEU A 161 8.59 12.49 8.23
CA LEU A 161 8.59 13.93 8.45
C LEU A 161 7.33 14.44 9.17
N LEU A 162 6.20 13.73 9.10
CA LEU A 162 5.02 14.05 9.91
C LEU A 162 5.31 13.96 11.43
N CYS A 163 6.18 13.02 11.83
CA CYS A 163 6.55 12.81 13.23
C CYS A 163 7.85 13.55 13.60
N PHE A 164 8.79 13.69 12.64
CA PHE A 164 10.16 14.13 12.91
C PHE A 164 10.62 15.30 12.03
N GLY A 165 9.71 16.17 11.56
CA GLY A 165 10.03 17.31 10.69
C GLY A 165 11.08 18.31 11.21
N TYR A 166 11.38 18.35 12.51
CA TYR A 166 12.46 19.18 13.07
C TYR A 166 13.85 18.52 13.05
N HIS A 167 13.94 17.25 12.66
CA HIS A 167 15.18 16.50 12.55
C HIS A 167 15.78 16.70 11.16
N THR A 168 16.86 17.49 11.07
CA THR A 168 17.50 17.87 9.79
C THR A 168 18.32 16.75 9.15
N ASP A 169 18.47 15.63 9.84
CA ASP A 169 19.27 14.48 9.42
C ASP A 169 18.43 13.33 8.82
N ILE A 170 17.13 13.55 8.64
CA ILE A 170 16.19 12.68 7.93
C ILE A 170 16.08 13.14 6.48
#